data_AF-A0A399Y8K1-F1
#
_entry.id   AF-A0A399Y8K1-F1
#
_cell.length_a   1.000
_cell.length_b   1.000
_cell.length_c   1.000
_cell.angle_alpha   90.00
_cell.angle_beta   90.00
_cell.angle_gamma   90.00
#
_symmetry.space_group_name_H-M   'P 1'
#
loop_
_entity.id
_entity.type
_entity.pdbx_description
1 polymer ?
#
loop_
_entity_poly.entity_id
_entity_poly.type
_entity_poly.pdbx_seq_one_letter_code
_entity_poly.pdbx_strand_id
1 'polypeptide(L)'
;MAQPDQAAEHDAGAPPDQGPPPDAGHLRRALDEQADLLTGPDVSDVVRVRVRRTLDSTRDLFELSTDDAVREVAGRAVAWVAESVGALQRLPRVFAAAHAVVGEHAPLLRTVDQLDLLGLTLDRAYDAVHRHDAEGLDVQLAVLVERFPARTSAAALADPVGMSHDDLDESVVRDHGLEVGEDGIPRLPVPEQPDPDHETKEAR
;
A
#
# COMPACT_ATOMS: atom_id res chain seq x y z
N MET A 1 -34.62 -2.87 -39.23
CA MET A 1 -34.33 -3.80 -38.11
C MET A 1 -32.87 -3.64 -37.76
N ALA A 2 -32.57 -2.81 -36.77
CA ALA A 2 -31.22 -2.62 -36.25
C ALA A 2 -31.07 -3.43 -34.96
N GLN A 3 -29.96 -4.16 -34.84
CA GLN A 3 -29.57 -4.91 -33.65
C GLN A 3 -29.30 -3.96 -32.48
N PRO A 4 -29.69 -4.31 -31.24
CA PRO A 4 -29.33 -3.51 -30.09
C PRO A 4 -27.88 -3.80 -29.66
N ASP A 5 -27.19 -2.70 -29.34
CA ASP A 5 -25.91 -2.58 -28.68
C ASP A 5 -25.76 -3.55 -27.49
N GLN A 6 -24.74 -4.41 -27.55
CA GLN A 6 -24.20 -5.05 -26.36
C GLN A 6 -23.24 -4.07 -25.70
N ALA A 7 -23.78 -3.26 -24.79
CA ALA A 7 -22.97 -2.50 -23.85
C ALA A 7 -22.14 -3.49 -23.03
N ALA A 8 -20.82 -3.32 -23.06
CA ALA A 8 -19.89 -4.03 -22.22
C ALA A 8 -20.26 -3.81 -20.74
N GLU A 9 -20.85 -4.84 -20.13
CA GLU A 9 -20.95 -4.98 -18.69
C GLU A 9 -19.53 -4.95 -18.13
N HIS A 10 -19.12 -3.79 -17.61
CA HIS A 10 -18.05 -3.74 -16.64
C HIS A 10 -18.54 -4.53 -15.43
N ASP A 11 -17.98 -5.73 -15.26
CA ASP A 11 -18.06 -6.54 -14.04
C ASP A 11 -17.57 -5.68 -12.86
N ALA A 12 -18.50 -4.93 -12.28
CA ALA A 12 -18.31 -4.24 -11.01
C ALA A 12 -18.38 -5.32 -9.92
N GLY A 13 -17.30 -6.10 -9.82
CA GLY A 13 -17.11 -7.06 -8.75
C GLY A 13 -17.39 -6.38 -7.42
N ALA A 14 -18.16 -7.07 -6.56
CA ALA A 14 -18.45 -6.63 -5.20
C ALA A 14 -17.15 -6.12 -4.53
N PRO A 15 -17.21 -5.01 -3.75
CA PRO A 15 -16.04 -4.51 -3.06
C PRO A 15 -15.46 -5.69 -2.25
N PRO A 16 -14.15 -5.97 -2.38
CA PRO A 16 -13.55 -7.07 -1.66
C PRO A 16 -13.84 -6.90 -0.18
N ASP A 17 -14.27 -7.97 0.47
CA ASP A 17 -14.43 -8.04 1.92
C ASP A 17 -13.06 -7.71 2.53
N GLN A 18 -12.89 -6.50 3.04
CA GLN A 18 -11.59 -5.99 3.49
C GLN A 18 -11.16 -6.59 4.85
N GLY A 19 -11.93 -7.57 5.36
CA GLY A 19 -11.69 -8.18 6.65
C GLY A 19 -12.00 -7.22 7.80
N PRO A 20 -11.70 -7.60 9.06
CA PRO A 20 -11.80 -6.66 10.17
C PRO A 20 -10.87 -5.45 9.96
N PRO A 21 -11.21 -4.27 10.52
CA PRO A 21 -10.37 -3.09 10.40
C PRO A 21 -8.94 -3.40 10.84
N PRO A 22 -7.93 -2.86 10.15
CA PRO A 22 -6.54 -3.17 10.44
C PRO A 22 -6.21 -2.87 11.90
N ASP A 23 -5.33 -3.70 12.47
CA ASP A 23 -4.77 -3.41 13.80
C ASP A 23 -4.04 -2.07 13.79
N ALA A 24 -4.10 -1.37 14.92
CA ALA A 24 -3.49 -0.06 15.10
C ALA A 24 -1.97 -0.05 14.83
N GLY A 25 -1.26 -1.13 15.20
CA GLY A 25 0.18 -1.28 14.94
C GLY A 25 0.47 -1.45 13.45
N HIS A 26 -0.26 -2.35 12.79
CA HIS A 26 -0.14 -2.59 11.35
C HIS A 26 -0.41 -1.32 10.54
N LEU A 27 -1.45 -0.57 10.88
CA LEU A 27 -1.80 0.66 10.18
C LEU A 27 -0.71 1.74 10.30
N ARG A 28 -0.13 1.95 11.49
CA ARG A 28 0.99 2.88 11.68
C ARG A 28 2.18 2.49 10.79
N ARG A 29 2.54 1.21 10.83
CA ARG A 29 3.63 0.67 10.02
C ARG A 29 3.38 0.89 8.53
N ALA A 30 2.18 0.57 8.04
CA ALA A 30 1.81 0.81 6.65
C ALA A 30 1.92 2.29 6.27
N LEU A 31 1.44 3.21 7.12
CA LEU A 31 1.55 4.65 6.86
C LEU A 31 3.02 5.11 6.75
N ASP A 32 3.89 4.63 7.63
CA ASP A 32 5.31 4.98 7.62
C ASP A 32 6.04 4.42 6.38
N GLU A 33 5.85 3.13 6.09
CA GLU A 33 6.47 2.49 4.93
C GLU A 33 5.97 3.10 3.61
N GLN A 34 4.66 3.36 3.50
CA GLN A 34 4.10 3.98 2.30
C GLN A 34 4.51 5.47 2.17
N ALA A 35 4.72 6.20 3.26
CA ALA A 35 5.20 7.58 3.17
C ALA A 35 6.59 7.66 2.52
N ASP A 36 7.49 6.74 2.86
CA ASP A 36 8.83 6.69 2.26
C ASP A 36 8.78 6.26 0.80
N LEU A 37 8.04 5.20 0.48
CA LEU A 37 7.93 4.66 -0.88
C LEU A 37 7.24 5.63 -1.84
N LEU A 38 6.09 6.18 -1.44
CA LEU A 38 5.23 6.98 -2.32
C LEU A 38 5.66 8.43 -2.40
N THR A 39 6.67 8.83 -1.62
CA THR A 39 7.24 10.19 -1.67
C THR A 39 8.71 10.22 -2.09
N GLY A 40 9.20 9.12 -2.68
CA GLY A 40 10.53 8.97 -3.26
C GLY A 40 10.77 9.80 -4.53
N PRO A 41 12.03 9.93 -4.99
CA PRO A 41 12.44 10.85 -6.08
C PRO A 41 11.73 10.59 -7.42
N ASP A 42 11.24 9.38 -7.66
CA ASP A 42 10.60 9.01 -8.92
C ASP A 42 9.15 9.47 -9.08
N VAL A 43 8.55 9.96 -7.99
CA VAL A 43 7.19 10.48 -7.98
C VAL A 43 7.17 11.94 -8.42
N SER A 44 6.27 12.29 -9.34
CA SER A 44 6.04 13.68 -9.74
C SER A 44 5.72 14.55 -8.53
N ASP A 45 6.34 15.74 -8.43
CA ASP A 45 6.21 16.62 -7.26
C ASP A 45 4.75 16.98 -6.93
N VAL A 46 3.91 17.15 -7.96
CA VAL A 46 2.49 17.46 -7.80
C VAL A 46 1.72 16.35 -7.08
N VAL A 47 2.11 15.09 -7.31
CA VAL A 47 1.56 13.91 -6.65
C VAL A 47 2.19 13.76 -5.28
N ARG A 48 3.52 13.91 -5.17
CA ARG A 48 4.27 13.78 -3.92
C ARG A 48 3.72 14.65 -2.79
N VAL A 49 3.47 15.93 -3.06
CA VAL A 49 2.95 16.88 -2.06
C VAL A 49 1.56 16.45 -1.57
N ARG A 50 0.71 15.95 -2.46
CA ARG A 50 -0.65 15.51 -2.12
C ARG A 50 -0.69 14.19 -1.39
N VAL A 51 0.18 13.26 -1.76
CA VAL A 51 0.38 12.01 -1.03
C VAL A 51 0.82 12.32 0.39
N ARG A 52 1.83 13.18 0.59
CA ARG A 52 2.26 13.62 1.93
C ARG A 52 1.10 14.19 2.73
N ARG A 53 0.38 15.18 2.18
CA ARG A 53 -0.81 15.75 2.83
C ARG A 53 -1.81 14.66 3.23
N THR A 54 -2.13 13.74 2.34
CA THR A 54 -3.15 12.70 2.58
C THR A 54 -2.71 11.75 3.68
N LEU A 55 -1.45 11.29 3.66
CA LEU A 55 -0.91 10.39 4.68
C LEU A 55 -0.79 11.10 6.04
N ASP A 56 -0.39 12.38 6.06
CA ASP A 56 -0.32 13.18 7.27
C ASP A 56 -1.73 13.43 7.85
N SER A 57 -2.71 13.83 7.04
CA SER A 57 -4.11 13.94 7.48
C SER A 57 -4.66 12.60 8.02
N THR A 58 -4.24 11.47 7.44
CA THR A 58 -4.62 10.14 7.91
C THR A 58 -3.99 9.83 9.28
N ARG A 59 -2.73 10.21 9.49
CA ARG A 59 -2.05 10.10 10.79
C ARG A 59 -2.73 10.99 11.83
N ASP A 60 -3.01 12.24 11.51
CA ASP A 60 -3.68 13.19 12.40
C ASP A 60 -5.05 12.65 12.86
N LEU A 61 -5.83 12.07 11.93
CA LEU A 61 -7.11 11.44 12.24
C LEU A 61 -6.95 10.27 13.22
N PHE A 62 -5.93 9.45 13.01
CA PHE A 62 -5.64 8.29 13.85
C PHE A 62 -5.05 8.67 15.22
N GLU A 63 -4.40 9.82 15.34
CA GLU A 63 -3.98 10.39 16.63
C GLU A 63 -5.16 10.94 17.44
N LEU A 64 -6.24 11.37 16.79
CA LEU A 64 -7.46 11.85 17.47
C LEU A 64 -8.27 10.73 18.13
N SER A 65 -8.36 9.55 17.50
CA SER A 65 -9.16 8.43 18.01
C SER A 65 -8.63 7.08 17.53
N THR A 66 -8.75 6.09 18.40
CA THR A 66 -8.42 4.69 18.09
C THR A 66 -9.64 3.87 17.69
N ASP A 67 -10.81 4.48 17.49
CA ASP A 67 -12.05 3.77 17.17
C ASP A 67 -11.94 2.98 15.86
N ASP A 68 -12.64 1.86 15.80
CA ASP A 68 -12.63 0.95 14.64
C ASP A 68 -13.01 1.66 13.34
N ALA A 69 -13.99 2.58 13.38
CA ALA A 69 -14.39 3.38 12.23
C ALA A 69 -13.27 4.32 11.73
N VAL A 70 -12.45 4.87 12.64
CA VAL A 70 -11.30 5.70 12.29
C VAL A 70 -10.19 4.85 11.68
N ARG A 71 -9.91 3.68 12.25
CA ARG A 71 -8.94 2.72 11.68
C ARG A 71 -9.35 2.26 10.29
N GLU A 72 -10.65 2.09 10.07
CA GLU A 72 -11.20 1.71 8.78
C GLU A 72 -11.05 2.83 7.73
N VAL A 73 -11.38 4.08 8.09
CA VAL A 73 -11.14 5.25 7.23
C VAL A 73 -9.67 5.33 6.83
N ALA A 74 -8.78 5.25 7.82
CA ALA A 74 -7.34 5.35 7.60
C ALA A 74 -6.78 4.20 6.77
N GLY A 75 -7.24 2.97 7.05
CA GLY A 75 -6.87 1.77 6.30
C GLY A 75 -7.26 1.88 4.82
N ARG A 76 -8.48 2.32 4.52
CA ARG A 76 -8.93 2.53 3.13
C ARG A 76 -8.13 3.62 2.43
N ALA A 77 -7.85 4.72 3.12
CA ALA A 77 -7.09 5.83 2.55
C ALA A 77 -5.68 5.39 2.15
N VAL A 78 -4.92 4.75 3.05
CA VAL A 78 -3.56 4.29 2.74
C VAL A 78 -3.54 3.22 1.64
N ALA A 79 -4.49 2.28 1.67
CA ALA A 79 -4.63 1.25 0.64
C ALA A 79 -4.85 1.84 -0.75
N TRP A 80 -5.81 2.76 -0.87
CA TRP A 80 -6.12 3.40 -2.13
C TRP A 80 -4.97 4.27 -2.65
N VAL A 81 -4.30 5.02 -1.77
CA VAL A 81 -3.15 5.85 -2.14
C VAL A 81 -2.01 4.98 -2.68
N ALA A 82 -1.66 3.89 -2.00
CA ALA A 82 -0.62 2.96 -2.44
C ALA A 82 -0.93 2.36 -3.82
N GLU A 83 -2.16 1.87 -4.02
CA GLU A 83 -2.57 1.31 -5.31
C GLU A 83 -2.57 2.34 -6.44
N SER A 84 -3.15 3.52 -6.19
CA SER A 84 -3.36 4.54 -7.22
C SER A 84 -2.04 5.17 -7.67
N VAL A 85 -1.17 5.49 -6.71
CA VAL A 85 0.16 6.04 -7.00
C VAL A 85 1.04 4.96 -7.64
N GLY A 86 0.98 3.72 -7.16
CA GLY A 86 1.69 2.59 -7.79
C GLY A 86 1.23 2.35 -9.24
N ALA A 87 -0.07 2.46 -9.52
CA ALA A 87 -0.61 2.35 -10.87
C ALA A 87 -0.11 3.49 -11.78
N LEU A 88 -0.06 4.72 -11.27
CA LEU A 88 0.48 5.86 -12.00
C LEU A 88 1.96 5.65 -12.34
N GLN A 89 2.78 5.18 -11.39
CA GLN A 89 4.22 4.98 -11.59
C GLN A 89 4.56 3.88 -12.59
N ARG A 90 3.68 2.88 -12.77
CA ARG A 90 3.86 1.85 -13.80
C ARG A 90 3.72 2.39 -15.23
N LEU A 91 3.15 3.58 -15.41
CA LEU A 91 3.02 4.22 -16.71
C LEU A 91 4.29 5.01 -17.06
N PRO A 92 4.72 5.03 -18.34
CA PRO A 92 5.75 5.96 -18.79
C PRO A 92 5.35 7.41 -18.47
N ARG A 93 6.28 8.21 -17.92
CA ARG A 93 5.96 9.57 -17.41
C ARG A 93 5.28 10.48 -18.44
N VAL A 94 5.75 10.46 -19.69
CA VAL A 94 5.16 11.23 -20.79
C VAL A 94 3.76 10.73 -21.14
N PHE A 95 3.53 9.42 -21.04
CA PHE A 95 2.21 8.83 -21.25
C PHE A 95 1.23 9.32 -20.19
N ALA A 96 1.59 9.17 -18.91
CA ALA A 96 0.76 9.58 -17.77
C ALA A 96 0.37 11.07 -17.81
N ALA A 97 1.24 11.94 -18.32
CA ALA A 97 1.00 13.38 -18.39
C ALA A 97 0.14 13.83 -19.58
N ALA A 98 0.21 13.13 -20.73
CA ALA A 98 -0.34 13.63 -21.99
C ALA A 98 -1.50 12.80 -22.57
N HIS A 99 -1.63 11.53 -22.20
CA HIS A 99 -2.57 10.62 -22.86
C HIS A 99 -3.86 10.50 -22.06
N ALA A 100 -4.84 11.33 -22.42
CA ALA A 100 -6.21 11.22 -21.96
C ALA A 100 -7.01 10.27 -22.87
N VAL A 101 -7.87 9.45 -22.27
CA VAL A 101 -9.00 8.84 -22.99
C VAL A 101 -9.97 9.96 -23.38
N VAL A 102 -10.66 9.82 -24.52
CA VAL A 102 -11.62 10.85 -25.00
C VAL A 102 -12.66 11.12 -23.91
N GLY A 103 -12.73 12.38 -23.46
CA GLY A 103 -13.66 12.81 -22.41
C GLY A 103 -13.14 12.65 -20.98
N GLU A 104 -11.91 12.18 -20.77
CA GLU A 104 -11.29 12.04 -19.45
C GLU A 104 -10.06 12.93 -19.28
N HIS A 105 -9.61 13.09 -18.03
CA HIS A 105 -8.32 13.69 -17.73
C HIS A 105 -7.17 12.69 -18.00
N ALA A 106 -5.98 13.20 -18.33
CA ALA A 106 -4.78 12.37 -18.39
C ALA A 106 -4.56 11.67 -17.03
N PRO A 107 -3.97 10.46 -16.99
CA PRO A 107 -3.81 9.67 -15.77
C PRO A 107 -3.22 10.47 -14.60
N LEU A 108 -2.21 11.30 -14.85
CA LEU A 108 -1.60 12.16 -13.83
C LEU A 108 -2.61 13.16 -13.23
N LEU A 109 -3.37 13.85 -14.07
CA LEU A 109 -4.35 14.84 -13.63
C LEU A 109 -5.51 14.17 -12.88
N ARG A 110 -5.98 13.03 -13.38
CA ARG A 110 -7.00 12.22 -12.70
C ARG A 110 -6.54 11.81 -11.30
N THR A 111 -5.31 11.29 -11.15
CA THR A 111 -4.78 10.92 -9.84
C THR A 111 -4.65 12.13 -8.92
N VAL A 112 -4.25 13.29 -9.44
CA VAL A 112 -4.19 14.55 -8.69
C VAL A 112 -5.57 14.96 -8.16
N ASP A 113 -6.60 14.97 -9.02
CA ASP A 113 -7.96 15.34 -8.63
C ASP A 113 -8.53 14.37 -7.58
N GLN A 114 -8.25 13.08 -7.72
CA GLN A 114 -8.67 12.07 -6.76
C GLN A 114 -7.95 12.24 -5.41
N LEU A 115 -6.65 12.56 -5.39
CA LEU A 115 -5.92 12.85 -4.16
C LEU A 115 -6.45 14.10 -3.46
N ASP A 116 -6.81 15.14 -4.21
CA ASP A 116 -7.40 16.37 -3.64
C ASP A 116 -8.79 16.08 -3.05
N LEU A 117 -9.61 15.26 -3.73
CA LEU A 117 -10.90 14.82 -3.20
C LEU A 117 -10.74 13.94 -1.95
N LEU A 118 -9.74 13.05 -1.93
CA LEU A 118 -9.46 12.21 -0.77
C LEU A 118 -9.04 13.06 0.42
N GLY A 119 -8.14 14.03 0.22
CA GLY A 119 -7.74 14.97 1.26
C GLY A 119 -8.95 15.70 1.86
N LEU A 120 -9.86 16.21 1.03
CA LEU A 120 -11.11 16.83 1.49
C LEU A 120 -12.05 15.88 2.23
N THR A 121 -12.02 14.59 1.91
CA THR A 121 -12.83 13.57 2.60
C THR A 121 -12.25 13.28 3.98
N LEU A 122 -10.92 13.18 4.08
CA LEU A 122 -10.21 13.01 5.35
C LEU A 122 -10.37 14.22 6.27
N ASP A 123 -10.30 15.44 5.74
CA ASP A 123 -10.53 16.67 6.52
C ASP A 123 -11.95 16.65 7.14
N ARG A 124 -12.96 16.20 6.39
CA ARG A 124 -14.34 16.06 6.92
C ARG A 124 -14.47 14.94 7.94
N ALA A 125 -13.76 13.83 7.76
CA ALA A 125 -13.75 12.74 8.72
C ALA A 125 -13.10 13.20 10.04
N TYR A 126 -12.01 13.96 9.95
CA TYR A 126 -11.35 14.60 11.09
C TYR A 126 -12.31 15.53 11.83
N ASP A 127 -13.00 16.42 11.12
CA ASP A 127 -14.00 17.32 11.70
C ASP A 127 -15.17 16.56 12.36
N ALA A 128 -15.56 15.41 11.82
CA ALA A 128 -16.59 14.56 12.39
C ALA A 128 -16.11 13.91 13.70
N VAL A 129 -14.93 13.30 13.71
CA VAL A 129 -14.30 12.71 14.91
C VAL A 129 -14.10 13.75 15.99
N HIS A 130 -13.54 14.92 15.64
CA HIS A 130 -13.28 16.00 16.58
C HIS A 130 -14.56 16.54 17.24
N ARG A 131 -15.70 16.49 16.54
CA ARG A 131 -17.02 16.89 17.06
C ARG A 131 -17.81 15.76 17.69
N HIS A 132 -17.24 14.55 17.77
CA HIS A 132 -17.94 13.32 18.19
C HIS A 132 -19.22 13.04 17.37
N ASP A 133 -19.18 13.35 16.08
CA ASP A 133 -20.27 13.19 15.11
C ASP A 133 -20.13 11.85 14.38
N ALA A 134 -20.69 10.79 14.98
CA ALA A 134 -20.60 9.44 14.43
C ALA A 134 -21.30 9.30 13.07
N GLU A 135 -22.44 9.96 12.87
CA GLU A 135 -23.16 9.95 11.59
C GLU A 135 -22.34 10.64 10.49
N GLY A 136 -21.71 11.77 10.82
CA GLY A 136 -20.80 12.46 9.90
C GLY A 136 -19.60 11.59 9.48
N LEU A 137 -19.06 10.79 10.40
CA LEU A 137 -17.99 9.84 10.12
C LEU A 137 -18.46 8.69 9.23
N ASP A 138 -19.62 8.10 9.51
CA ASP A 138 -20.21 7.03 8.70
C ASP A 138 -20.48 7.48 7.26
N VAL A 139 -20.91 8.74 7.07
CA VAL A 139 -21.06 9.35 5.75
C VAL A 139 -19.71 9.42 5.02
N GLN A 140 -18.65 9.85 5.70
CA GLN A 140 -17.32 9.89 5.06
C GLN A 140 -16.81 8.49 4.73
N LEU A 141 -17.09 7.50 5.59
CA LEU A 141 -16.75 6.11 5.33
C LEU A 141 -17.46 5.57 4.09
N ALA A 142 -18.75 5.88 3.93
CA ALA A 142 -19.51 5.51 2.74
C ALA A 142 -18.94 6.16 1.46
N VAL A 143 -18.55 7.44 1.54
CA VAL A 143 -17.85 8.13 0.44
C VAL A 143 -16.55 7.41 0.10
N LEU A 144 -15.77 6.98 1.09
CA LEU A 144 -14.53 6.23 0.87
C LEU A 144 -14.77 4.91 0.13
N VAL A 145 -15.77 4.14 0.58
CA VAL A 145 -16.15 2.87 -0.06
C VAL A 145 -16.58 3.06 -1.52
N GLU A 146 -17.37 4.09 -1.81
CA GLU A 146 -17.89 4.35 -3.15
C GLU A 146 -16.83 4.94 -4.10
N ARG A 147 -16.05 5.91 -3.63
CA ARG A 147 -15.19 6.76 -4.49
C ARG A 147 -13.75 6.30 -4.57
N PHE A 148 -13.28 5.58 -3.55
CA PHE A 148 -11.89 5.17 -3.41
C PHE A 148 -11.77 3.65 -3.23
N PRO A 149 -12.31 2.85 -4.17
CA PRO A 149 -12.21 1.40 -4.07
C PRO A 149 -10.74 0.96 -4.17
N ALA A 150 -10.31 0.18 -3.20
CA ALA A 150 -9.01 -0.48 -3.16
C ALA A 150 -9.22 -2.00 -3.14
N ARG A 151 -8.39 -2.73 -3.90
CA ARG A 151 -8.31 -4.20 -3.87
C ARG A 151 -7.35 -4.72 -2.80
N THR A 152 -6.36 -3.91 -2.45
CA THR A 152 -5.42 -4.12 -1.37
C THR A 152 -6.08 -3.67 -0.06
N SER A 153 -5.89 -4.43 1.01
CA SER A 153 -6.25 -3.99 2.36
C SER A 153 -5.03 -3.34 3.04
N ALA A 154 -5.26 -2.45 4.01
CA ALA A 154 -4.16 -1.88 4.79
C ALA A 154 -3.37 -2.94 5.57
N ALA A 155 -4.03 -4.03 6.01
CA ALA A 155 -3.34 -5.17 6.61
C ALA A 155 -2.34 -5.79 5.63
N ALA A 156 -2.74 -6.02 4.38
CA ALA A 156 -1.84 -6.55 3.35
C ALA A 156 -0.70 -5.58 2.97
N LEU A 157 -0.80 -4.29 3.26
CA LEU A 157 0.30 -3.33 3.12
C LEU A 157 1.29 -3.38 4.28
N ALA A 158 0.83 -3.76 5.47
CA ALA A 158 1.64 -3.85 6.68
C ALA A 158 2.34 -5.21 6.82
N ASP A 159 1.76 -6.25 6.21
CA ASP A 159 2.36 -7.57 6.17
C ASP A 159 3.65 -7.51 5.35
N PRO A 160 4.82 -7.80 5.95
CA PRO A 160 6.06 -7.80 5.21
C PRO A 160 5.97 -8.84 4.08
N VAL A 161 6.31 -8.41 2.85
CA VAL A 161 6.48 -9.35 1.73
C VAL A 161 7.78 -10.11 1.95
N GLY A 162 7.71 -11.19 2.73
CA GLY A 162 8.82 -12.04 3.11
C GLY A 162 8.45 -12.89 4.32
N MET A 163 8.91 -14.14 4.38
CA MET A 163 8.77 -14.95 5.59
C MET A 163 9.48 -14.23 6.74
N SER A 164 8.77 -13.97 7.85
CA SER A 164 9.45 -13.55 9.08
C SER A 164 10.36 -14.67 9.56
N HIS A 165 11.43 -14.33 10.28
CA HIS A 165 12.26 -15.33 10.98
C HIS A 165 11.38 -16.25 11.85
N ASP A 166 10.34 -15.70 12.46
CA ASP A 166 9.40 -16.44 13.33
C ASP A 166 8.44 -17.35 12.55
N ASP A 167 8.30 -17.14 11.23
CA ASP A 167 7.47 -17.98 10.35
C ASP A 167 8.26 -19.16 9.75
N LEU A 168 9.59 -19.16 9.91
CA LEU A 168 10.45 -20.24 9.44
C LEU A 168 10.43 -21.39 10.45
N ASP A 169 9.95 -22.56 10.02
CA ASP A 169 10.13 -23.78 10.80
C ASP A 169 11.62 -24.17 10.82
N GLU A 170 12.27 -23.87 11.93
CA GLU A 170 13.68 -24.15 12.20
C GLU A 170 14.05 -25.63 11.96
N SER A 171 13.09 -26.55 12.06
CA SER A 171 13.31 -27.97 11.74
C SER A 171 13.42 -28.23 10.24
N VAL A 172 12.62 -27.55 9.41
CA VAL A 172 12.65 -27.66 7.94
C VAL A 172 13.92 -27.01 7.39
N VAL A 173 14.32 -25.86 7.95
CA VAL A 173 15.56 -25.18 7.58
C VAL A 173 16.78 -26.09 7.85
N ARG A 174 16.82 -26.73 9.01
CA ARG A 174 17.89 -27.68 9.37
C ARG A 174 17.88 -28.96 8.52
N ASP A 175 16.70 -29.51 8.20
CA ASP A 175 16.57 -30.73 7.38
C ASP A 175 17.11 -30.51 5.94
N HIS A 176 17.00 -29.29 5.44
CA HIS A 176 17.56 -28.90 4.14
C HIS A 176 19.02 -28.40 4.20
N GLY A 177 19.67 -28.46 5.37
CA GLY A 177 21.06 -28.05 5.54
C GLY A 177 21.29 -26.56 5.28
N LEU A 178 20.27 -25.74 5.54
CA LEU A 178 20.34 -24.27 5.42
C LEU A 178 20.59 -23.65 6.81
N GLU A 179 21.19 -22.47 6.82
CA GLU A 179 21.32 -21.61 7.98
C GLU A 179 20.53 -20.32 7.73
N VAL A 180 19.83 -19.80 8.75
CA VAL A 180 19.13 -18.52 8.63
C VAL A 180 20.12 -17.40 8.91
N GLY A 181 20.30 -16.49 7.97
CA GLY A 181 21.12 -15.29 8.19
C GLY A 181 20.49 -14.32 9.18
N GLU A 182 21.27 -13.36 9.68
CA GLU A 182 20.76 -12.26 10.54
C GLU A 182 19.68 -11.41 9.84
N ASP A 183 19.61 -11.48 8.51
CA ASP A 183 18.60 -10.88 7.65
C ASP A 183 17.33 -11.74 7.50
N GLY A 184 17.25 -12.90 8.16
CA GLY A 184 16.12 -13.82 8.08
C GLY A 184 16.09 -14.66 6.80
N ILE A 185 17.14 -14.60 5.97
CA ILE A 185 17.18 -15.30 4.68
C ILE A 185 17.87 -16.66 4.85
N PRO A 186 17.20 -17.79 4.52
CA PRO A 186 17.83 -19.11 4.52
C PRO A 186 18.93 -19.18 3.44
N ARG A 187 20.13 -19.58 3.84
CA ARG A 187 21.31 -19.70 2.96
C ARG A 187 22.06 -20.99 3.22
N LEU A 188 22.79 -21.47 2.22
CA LEU A 188 23.72 -22.57 2.43
C LEU A 188 24.86 -22.11 3.36
N PRO A 189 25.32 -22.97 4.29
CA PRO A 189 26.48 -22.67 5.09
C PRO A 189 27.68 -22.39 4.18
N VAL A 190 28.40 -21.31 4.46
CA VAL A 190 29.61 -20.98 3.73
C VAL A 190 30.67 -22.01 4.13
N PRO A 191 31.16 -22.85 3.20
CA PRO A 191 32.22 -23.79 3.53
C PRO A 191 33.46 -23.02 3.97
N GLU A 192 34.15 -23.53 5.00
CA GLU A 192 35.42 -22.95 5.45
C GLU A 192 36.35 -22.87 4.25
N GLN A 193 36.76 -21.64 3.89
CA GLN A 193 37.74 -21.48 2.84
C GLN A 193 39.04 -22.13 3.33
N PRO A 194 39.67 -23.00 2.52
CA PRO A 194 40.97 -23.56 2.88
C PRO A 194 41.94 -22.42 3.17
N ASP A 195 42.76 -22.61 4.20
CA ASP A 195 43.77 -21.65 4.62
C ASP A 195 44.55 -21.15 3.39
N PRO A 196 44.64 -19.83 3.16
CA PRO A 196 45.41 -19.29 2.03
C PRO A 196 46.87 -19.76 2.02
N ASP A 197 47.40 -20.20 3.17
CA ASP A 197 48.75 -20.74 3.31
C ASP A 197 48.81 -22.28 3.18
N HIS A 198 47.76 -22.93 2.67
CA HIS A 198 47.76 -24.37 2.43
C HIS A 198 48.66 -24.71 1.23
N GLU A 199 49.98 -24.76 1.46
CA GLU A 199 50.93 -25.31 0.48
C GLU A 199 50.54 -26.77 0.17
N THR A 200 50.23 -27.04 -1.11
CA THR A 200 50.03 -28.38 -1.65
C THR A 200 51.31 -29.19 -1.49
N LYS A 201 51.41 -29.97 -0.41
CA LYS A 201 52.40 -31.04 -0.27
C LYS A 201 51.89 -32.32 -0.94
N GLU A 202 51.85 -32.32 -2.27
CA GLU A 202 51.75 -33.53 -3.09
C GLU A 202 52.60 -33.28 -4.36
N ALA A 203 53.46 -34.13 -4.87
CA ALA A 203 53.92 -35.47 -4.51
C ALA A 203 55.32 -35.63 -5.16
N ARG A 204 56.21 -36.42 -4.53
CA ARG A 204 57.47 -36.88 -5.12
C ARG A 204 57.38 -38.37 -5.41
#